data_AF-A0A945Q6R7-F1
#
_entry.id   AF-A0A945Q6R7-F1
#
_cell.length_a   1.000
_cell.length_b   1.000
_cell.length_c   1.000
_cell.angle_alpha   90.00
_cell.angle_beta   90.00
_cell.angle_gamma   90.00
#
_symmetry.space_group_name_H-M   'P 1'
#
loop_
_entity.id
_entity.type
_entity.pdbx_description
1 polymer ?
#
loop_
_entity_poly.entity_id
_entity_poly.type
_entity_poly.pdbx_seq_one_letter_code
_entity_poly.pdbx_strand_id
1 'polypeptide(L)'
;MTKFSAPKDPWTAVRDHLEDIRKEIQAEISAYPMPIPGCDVQYNHLLEQRDLILREIGRLEAELKSAAAGDGVTAFVESSVYFGNEDALPSVLGRL
;
A
#
# COMPACT_ATOMS: atom_id res chain seq x y z
N MET A 1 -15.17 11.76 -27.00
CA MET A 1 -15.50 10.39 -26.53
C MET A 1 -14.78 10.15 -25.21
N THR A 2 -15.33 10.65 -24.11
CA THR A 2 -14.82 10.40 -22.75
C THR A 2 -15.32 9.02 -22.33
N LYS A 3 -14.40 8.05 -22.24
CA LYS A 3 -14.69 6.76 -21.62
C LYS A 3 -14.91 7.02 -20.12
N PHE A 4 -16.14 6.97 -19.66
CA PHE A 4 -16.41 6.77 -18.23
C PHE A 4 -15.96 5.34 -17.91
N SER A 5 -14.75 5.21 -17.35
CA SER A 5 -14.36 3.97 -16.70
C SER A 5 -15.30 3.74 -15.53
N ALA A 6 -15.77 2.51 -15.34
CA ALA A 6 -16.57 2.16 -14.16
C ALA A 6 -15.83 2.60 -12.87
N PRO A 7 -16.55 3.06 -11.83
CA PRO A 7 -15.93 3.40 -10.55
C PRO A 7 -15.12 2.20 -10.08
N LYS A 8 -13.85 2.46 -9.73
CA LYS A 8 -12.94 1.40 -9.29
C LYS A 8 -13.44 0.96 -7.92
N ASP A 9 -13.66 -0.34 -7.73
CA ASP A 9 -14.01 -0.89 -6.42
C ASP A 9 -13.05 -0.34 -5.35
N PRO A 10 -13.54 0.21 -4.23
CA PRO A 10 -12.66 0.90 -3.29
C PRO A 10 -11.56 0.07 -2.68
N TRP A 11 -11.81 -1.21 -2.45
CA TRP A 11 -10.77 -2.12 -2.04
C TRP A 11 -9.69 -2.32 -3.11
N THR A 12 -10.07 -2.29 -4.39
CA THR A 12 -9.12 -2.33 -5.51
C THR A 12 -8.22 -1.09 -5.54
N ALA A 13 -8.74 0.10 -5.27
CA ALA A 13 -7.92 1.32 -5.21
C ALA A 13 -6.92 1.30 -4.03
N VAL A 14 -7.38 0.85 -2.85
CA VAL A 14 -6.52 0.66 -1.67
C VAL A 14 -5.42 -0.36 -1.94
N ARG A 15 -5.77 -1.49 -2.59
CA ARG A 15 -4.80 -2.52 -2.98
C ARG A 15 -3.74 -1.96 -3.92
N ASP A 16 -4.17 -1.28 -4.98
CA ASP A 16 -3.26 -0.73 -5.99
C ASP A 16 -2.25 0.25 -5.36
N HIS A 17 -2.70 1.08 -4.42
CA HIS A 17 -1.82 2.02 -3.69
C HIS A 17 -0.75 1.30 -2.86
N LEU A 18 -1.12 0.30 -2.06
CA LEU A 18 -0.16 -0.47 -1.26
C LEU A 18 0.82 -1.26 -2.16
N GLU A 19 0.31 -1.77 -3.27
CA GLU A 19 1.09 -2.48 -4.28
C GLU A 19 2.13 -1.59 -4.98
N ASP A 20 1.79 -0.33 -5.25
CA ASP A 20 2.71 0.62 -5.84
C ASP A 20 3.83 1.00 -4.85
N ILE A 21 3.50 1.25 -3.58
CA ILE A 21 4.50 1.47 -2.52
C ILE A 21 5.44 0.26 -2.39
N ARG A 22 4.88 -0.96 -2.40
CA ARG A 22 5.69 -2.19 -2.34
C ARG A 22 6.67 -2.28 -3.51
N LYS A 23 6.23 -1.95 -4.73
CA LYS A 23 7.08 -1.96 -5.93
C LYS A 23 8.20 -0.92 -5.83
N GLU A 24 7.92 0.27 -5.32
CA GLU A 24 8.92 1.31 -5.10
C GLU A 24 10.02 0.83 -4.14
N ILE A 25 9.64 0.33 -2.96
CA ILE A 25 10.59 -0.25 -1.98
C ILE A 25 11.41 -1.38 -2.61
N GLN A 26 10.75 -2.29 -3.35
CA GLN A 26 11.43 -3.40 -4.00
C GLN A 26 12.43 -2.93 -5.07
N ALA A 27 12.09 -1.88 -5.82
CA ALA A 27 12.98 -1.29 -6.81
C ALA A 27 14.21 -0.66 -6.14
N GLU A 28 14.03 0.04 -5.02
CA GLU A 28 15.13 0.60 -4.23
C GLU A 28 16.06 -0.48 -3.68
N ILE A 29 15.52 -1.55 -3.09
CA ILE A 29 16.30 -2.70 -2.61
C ILE A 29 17.09 -3.33 -3.75
N SER A 30 16.46 -3.52 -4.92
CA SER A 30 17.10 -4.14 -6.08
C SER A 30 18.17 -3.27 -6.73
N ALA A 31 18.03 -1.95 -6.67
CA ALA A 31 19.02 -0.99 -7.14
C ALA A 31 20.12 -0.70 -6.10
N TYR A 32 19.97 -1.22 -4.88
CA TYR A 32 20.88 -0.92 -3.78
C TYR A 32 22.28 -1.51 -4.02
N PRO A 33 23.36 -0.73 -3.86
CA PRO A 33 24.73 -1.25 -3.96
C PRO A 33 25.00 -2.33 -2.91
N MET A 34 26.04 -3.16 -3.08
CA MET A 34 26.35 -4.26 -2.15
C MET A 34 26.34 -3.76 -0.67
N PRO A 35 25.36 -4.18 0.15
CA PRO A 35 25.24 -3.67 1.50
C PRO A 35 26.27 -4.34 2.40
N ILE A 36 26.76 -3.62 3.41
CA ILE A 36 27.51 -4.20 4.53
C ILE A 36 26.48 -4.64 5.57
N PRO A 37 26.22 -5.95 5.75
CA PRO A 37 25.15 -6.42 6.63
C PRO A 37 25.33 -5.89 8.06
N GLY A 38 24.26 -5.33 8.64
CA GLY A 38 24.25 -4.84 10.02
C GLY A 38 24.87 -3.46 10.26
N CYS A 39 25.61 -2.90 9.30
CA CYS A 39 26.08 -1.50 9.36
C CYS A 39 25.27 -0.57 8.45
N ASP A 40 24.59 -1.13 7.46
CA ASP A 40 23.81 -0.37 6.49
C ASP A 40 22.41 -0.06 7.01
N VAL A 41 22.31 1.02 7.78
CA VAL A 41 21.06 1.48 8.41
C VAL A 41 19.97 1.71 7.37
N GLN A 42 20.31 2.26 6.20
CA GLN A 42 19.34 2.52 5.14
C GLN A 42 18.84 1.22 4.50
N TYR A 43 19.74 0.28 4.20
CA TYR A 43 19.31 -1.03 3.66
C TYR A 43 18.44 -1.80 4.67
N ASN A 44 18.81 -1.79 5.95
CA ASN A 44 18.00 -2.40 7.00
C ASN A 44 16.62 -1.75 7.10
N HIS A 45 16.54 -0.42 7.00
CA HIS A 45 15.27 0.30 6.98
C HIS A 45 14.39 -0.09 5.78
N LEU A 46 14.97 -0.24 4.59
CA LEU A 46 14.24 -0.72 3.40
C LEU A 46 13.66 -2.13 3.61
N LEU A 47 14.41 -3.03 4.26
CA LEU A 47 13.91 -4.37 4.61
C LEU A 47 12.75 -4.31 5.60
N GLU A 48 12.84 -3.46 6.62
CA GLU A 48 11.75 -3.23 7.59
C GLU A 48 10.51 -2.68 6.89
N GLN A 49 10.68 -1.68 6.02
CA GLN A 49 9.58 -1.10 5.24
C GLN A 49 8.92 -2.15 4.34
N ARG A 50 9.70 -3.01 3.68
CA ARG A 50 9.19 -4.12 2.87
C ARG A 50 8.36 -5.08 3.71
N ASP A 51 8.84 -5.46 4.89
CA ASP A 51 8.13 -6.39 5.76
C ASP A 51 6.83 -5.77 6.30
N LEU A 52 6.83 -4.47 6.61
CA LEU A 52 5.63 -3.74 7.03
C LEU A 52 4.58 -3.66 5.91
N ILE A 53 4.97 -3.32 4.68
CA ILE A 53 4.00 -3.20 3.57
C ILE A 53 3.42 -4.56 3.17
N LEU A 54 4.21 -5.64 3.24
CA LEU A 54 3.72 -6.99 3.00
C LEU A 54 2.70 -7.44 4.05
N ARG A 55 2.94 -7.11 5.32
CA ARG A 55 1.95 -7.37 6.39
C ARG A 55 0.66 -6.60 6.17
N GLU A 56 0.77 -5.36 5.72
CA GLU A 56 -0.40 -4.51 5.48
C GLU A 56 -1.24 -5.01 4.30
N ILE A 57 -0.60 -5.43 3.20
CA ILE A 57 -1.28 -6.10 2.08
C ILE A 57 -1.94 -7.39 2.56
N GLY A 58 -1.28 -8.16 3.43
CA GLY A 58 -1.88 -9.34 4.07
C GLY A 58 -3.12 -9.01 4.91
N ARG A 59 -3.08 -7.90 5.67
CA ARG A 59 -4.24 -7.39 6.43
C ARG A 59 -5.39 -7.03 5.49
N LEU A 60 -5.11 -6.31 4.41
CA LEU A 60 -6.08 -5.97 3.37
C LEU A 60 -6.73 -7.21 2.77
N GLU A 61 -5.95 -8.23 2.41
CA GLU A 61 -6.47 -9.48 1.83
C GLU A 61 -7.33 -10.27 2.82
N ALA A 62 -6.98 -10.24 4.11
CA ALA A 62 -7.80 -10.85 5.15
C ALA A 62 -9.15 -10.14 5.27
N GLU A 63 -9.14 -8.80 5.31
CA GLU A 63 -10.35 -7.98 5.31
C GLU A 63 -11.20 -8.25 4.06
N LEU A 64 -10.61 -8.31 2.86
CA LEU A 64 -11.32 -8.65 1.62
C LEU A 64 -11.98 -10.04 1.64
N LYS A 65 -11.35 -11.03 2.29
CA LYS A 65 -11.91 -12.38 2.45
C LYS A 65 -13.03 -12.42 3.48
N SER A 66 -12.95 -11.58 4.51
CA SER A 66 -13.93 -11.47 5.60
C SER A 66 -15.11 -10.56 5.26
N ALA A 67 -14.87 -9.49 4.51
CA ALA A 67 -15.82 -8.47 4.11
C ALA A 67 -16.59 -8.90 2.85
N ALA A 68 -17.47 -9.89 3.01
CA ALA A 68 -18.55 -10.12 2.05
C ALA A 68 -19.61 -8.99 2.04
N ALA A 69 -19.46 -7.95 2.88
CA ALA A 69 -20.39 -6.82 3.02
C ALA A 69 -19.60 -5.51 3.09
N GLY A 70 -19.64 -4.72 2.02
CA GLY A 70 -18.82 -3.52 1.86
C GLY A 70 -19.24 -2.36 2.76
N ASP A 71 -18.42 -2.03 3.75
CA ASP A 71 -18.23 -0.66 4.28
C ASP A 71 -16.87 -0.43 5.00
N GLY A 72 -16.07 -1.48 5.25
CA GLY A 72 -14.84 -1.38 6.06
C GLY A 72 -13.64 -0.65 5.44
N VAL A 73 -13.75 -0.17 4.19
CA VAL A 73 -12.64 0.47 3.46
C VAL A 73 -12.17 1.73 4.18
N THR A 74 -13.10 2.59 4.61
CA THR A 74 -12.75 3.84 5.30
C THR A 74 -12.03 3.56 6.61
N ALA A 75 -12.54 2.62 7.41
CA ALA A 75 -11.90 2.21 8.66
C ALA A 75 -10.51 1.59 8.44
N PHE A 76 -10.34 0.81 7.37
CA PHE A 76 -9.04 0.28 6.99
C PHE A 76 -8.06 1.41 6.65
N VAL A 77 -8.47 2.36 5.82
CA VAL A 77 -7.67 3.51 5.40
C VAL A 77 -7.28 4.38 6.60
N GLU A 78 -8.22 4.72 7.48
CA GLU A 78 -7.97 5.52 8.69
C GLU A 78 -7.02 4.83 9.68
N SER A 79 -7.07 3.49 9.77
CA SER A 79 -6.18 2.71 10.65
C SER A 79 -4.82 2.39 10.03
N SER A 80 -4.62 2.70 8.74
CA SER A 80 -3.41 2.34 8.01
C SER A 80 -2.40 3.48 7.98
N VAL A 81 -1.17 3.17 8.38
CA VAL A 81 -0.04 4.12 8.34
C VAL A 81 0.36 4.55 6.92
N TYR A 82 -0.09 3.81 5.89
CA TYR A 82 0.24 4.08 4.48
C TYR A 82 -0.72 5.07 3.80
N PHE A 83 -1.74 5.52 4.51
CA PHE A 83 -2.72 6.50 4.01
C PHE A 83 -2.81 7.76 4.88
N GLY A 84 -2.12 7.82 6.03
CA GLY A 84 -2.20 8.91 7.00
C GLY A 84 -1.60 10.26 6.60
N ASN A 85 -1.13 10.43 5.36
CA ASN A 85 -0.74 11.73 4.83
C ASN A 85 -1.97 12.44 4.26
N GLU A 86 -2.18 13.71 4.61
CA GLU A 86 -3.33 14.52 4.16
C GLU A 86 -3.48 14.57 2.62
N ASP A 87 -2.41 14.30 1.87
CA ASP A 87 -2.39 14.21 0.40
C ASP A 87 -2.75 12.81 -0.18
N ALA A 88 -2.52 11.74 0.58
CA ALA A 88 -2.69 10.35 0.11
C ALA A 88 -4.16 9.92 0.17
N LEU A 89 -4.86 10.29 1.24
CA LEU A 89 -6.27 9.96 1.48
C LEU A 89 -7.19 10.52 0.37
N PRO A 90 -7.13 11.82 0.01
CA PRO A 90 -7.94 12.38 -1.09
C PRO A 90 -7.57 11.79 -2.44
N SER A 91 -6.30 11.43 -2.67
CA SER A 91 -5.84 10.82 -3.92
C SER A 91 -6.36 9.40 -4.10
N VAL A 92 -6.48 8.62 -3.03
CA VAL A 92 -7.02 7.26 -3.06
C VAL A 92 -8.54 7.29 -3.09
N LEU A 93 -9.17 8.13 -2.26
CA LEU A 93 -10.63 8.31 -2.23
C LEU A 93 -11.17 8.94 -3.52
N GLY A 94 -10.41 9.82 -4.16
CA GLY A 94 -10.78 10.43 -5.46
C GLY A 94 -10.65 9.48 -6.65
N ARG A 95 -10.05 8.29 -6.46
CA ARG A 95 -9.98 7.21 -7.46
C ARG A 95 -11.11 6.17 -7.31
N LEU A 96 -11.95 6.31 -6.28
CA LEU A 96 -13.15 5.51 -6.03
C LEU A 96 -14.30 5.96 -6.92
#